data_AF-A0A383CK30-F1
#
_entry.id   AF-A0A383CK30-F1
#
_cell.length_a   1.000
_cell.length_b   1.000
_cell.length_c   1.000
_cell.angle_alpha   90.00
_cell.angle_beta   90.00
_cell.angle_gamma   90.00
#
_symmetry.space_group_name_H-M   'P 1'
#
loop_
_entity.id
_entity.type
_entity.pdbx_description
1 polymer ?
#
loop_
_entity_poly.entity_id
_entity_poly.type
_entity_poly.pdbx_seq_one_letter_code
_entity_poly.pdbx_strand_id
1 'polypeptide(L)'
;MRFESPTTTKEAAVLLAGEQGDAYILAGGTDLLVRMKMGSIEPALVVDIKRISVTHEINVSAKGISIGASVSGATMSEHAKLIKSWPG
;
A
#
# COMPACT_ATOMS: atom_id res chain seq x y z
N MET A 1 5.93 5.23 -18.41
CA MET A 1 5.74 4.70 -17.05
C MET A 1 5.90 3.18 -17.04
N ARG A 2 6.85 2.66 -16.27
CA ARG A 2 7.02 1.23 -15.95
C ARG A 2 6.09 0.84 -14.78
N PHE A 3 5.61 -0.39 -14.78
CA PHE A 3 4.76 -0.93 -13.73
C PHE A 3 5.34 -2.25 -13.22
N GLU A 4 5.49 -2.39 -11.91
CA GLU A 4 6.06 -3.57 -11.27
C GLU A 4 5.15 -4.04 -10.13
N SER A 5 4.99 -5.36 -9.95
CA SER A 5 4.16 -5.92 -8.87
C SER A 5 4.93 -7.02 -8.11
N PRO A 6 5.90 -6.61 -7.27
CA PRO A 6 6.73 -7.54 -6.50
C PRO A 6 5.91 -8.30 -5.46
N THR A 7 6.48 -9.39 -4.96
CA THR A 7 5.81 -10.24 -3.95
C THR A 7 6.40 -10.07 -2.56
N THR A 8 7.53 -9.36 -2.44
CA THR A 8 8.17 -9.05 -1.16
C THR A 8 8.42 -7.55 -0.97
N THR A 9 8.44 -7.11 0.29
CA THR A 9 8.80 -5.72 0.64
C THR A 9 10.23 -5.37 0.23
N LYS A 10 11.13 -6.35 0.26
CA LYS A 10 12.52 -6.17 -0.17
C LYS A 10 12.62 -5.88 -1.66
N GLU A 11 11.92 -6.65 -2.50
CA GLU A 11 11.87 -6.40 -3.95
C GLU A 11 11.28 -5.02 -4.26
N ALA A 12 10.17 -4.65 -3.60
CA ALA A 12 9.58 -3.32 -3.75
C ALA A 12 10.58 -2.21 -3.37
N ALA A 13 11.29 -2.35 -2.25
CA ALA A 13 12.30 -1.40 -1.82
C ALA A 13 13.45 -1.27 -2.82
N VAL A 14 13.92 -2.40 -3.39
CA VAL A 14 14.97 -2.40 -4.42
C VAL A 14 14.51 -1.69 -5.70
N LEU A 15 13.28 -1.95 -6.15
CA LEU A 15 12.71 -1.29 -7.33
C LEU A 15 12.60 0.22 -7.14
N LEU A 16 12.09 0.66 -5.99
CA LEU A 16 11.96 2.07 -5.64
C LEU A 16 13.33 2.76 -5.54
N ALA A 17 14.30 2.13 -4.86
CA ALA A 17 15.64 2.69 -4.68
C ALA A 17 16.47 2.72 -5.98
N GLY A 18 16.15 1.86 -6.94
CA GLY A 18 16.85 1.77 -8.22
C GLY A 18 16.30 2.69 -9.32
N GLU A 19 15.18 3.36 -9.08
CA GLU A 19 14.58 4.28 -10.06
C GLU A 19 15.20 5.67 -9.95
N GLN A 20 15.50 6.29 -11.10
CA GLN A 20 16.05 7.65 -11.16
C GLN A 20 14.98 8.71 -11.35
N GLY A 21 13.88 8.34 -12.02
CA GLY A 21 12.71 9.19 -12.13
C GLY A 21 11.77 9.08 -10.94
N ASP A 22 10.65 9.76 -11.06
CA ASP A 22 9.56 9.70 -10.09
C ASP A 22 9.01 8.27 -9.95
N ALA A 23 9.13 7.70 -8.75
CA ALA A 23 8.63 6.38 -8.41
C ALA A 23 7.57 6.45 -7.31
N TYR A 24 6.43 5.79 -7.50
CA TYR A 24 5.34 5.79 -6.52
C TYR A 24 4.84 4.38 -6.22
N ILE A 25 4.42 4.18 -4.97
CA ILE A 25 3.76 2.96 -4.53
C ILE A 25 2.27 3.01 -4.90
N LEU A 26 1.78 1.94 -5.52
CA LEU A 26 0.35 1.69 -5.70
C LEU A 26 -0.16 0.76 -4.60
N ALA A 27 -0.89 1.33 -3.65
CA ALA A 27 -1.71 0.60 -2.67
C ALA A 27 -3.18 0.55 -3.14
N GLY A 28 -4.07 1.33 -2.50
CA GLY A 28 -5.48 1.44 -2.91
C GLY A 28 -5.72 2.25 -4.20
N GLY A 29 -4.80 3.16 -4.55
CA GLY A 29 -4.83 3.90 -5.82
C GLY A 29 -5.75 5.12 -5.86
N THR A 30 -6.60 5.35 -4.85
CA THR A 30 -7.54 6.48 -4.81
C THR A 30 -6.87 7.84 -5.00
N ASP A 31 -5.69 8.04 -4.42
CA ASP A 31 -4.94 9.29 -4.60
C ASP A 31 -4.02 9.24 -5.83
N LEU A 32 -3.20 8.19 -5.94
CA LEU A 32 -2.17 8.08 -6.98
C LEU A 32 -2.77 8.11 -8.38
N LEU A 33 -3.78 7.26 -8.64
CA LEU A 33 -4.38 7.14 -9.96
C LEU A 33 -5.16 8.39 -10.35
N VAL A 34 -5.77 9.08 -9.37
CA VAL A 34 -6.45 10.36 -9.61
C VAL A 34 -5.44 11.44 -9.99
N ARG A 35 -4.32 11.57 -9.29
CA ARG A 35 -3.24 12.53 -9.63
C ARG A 35 -2.65 12.29 -11.01
N MET A 36 -2.46 11.02 -11.39
CA MET A 36 -2.01 10.65 -12.74
C MET A 36 -3.05 11.02 -13.81
N LYS A 37 -4.33 10.70 -13.56
CA LYS A 37 -5.42 11.02 -14.50
C LYS A 37 -5.59 12.53 -14.73
N MET A 38 -5.33 13.34 -13.70
CA MET A 38 -5.35 14.80 -13.81
C MET A 38 -4.08 15.38 -14.45
N GLY A 39 -3.10 14.56 -14.80
CA GLY A 39 -1.81 15.02 -15.32
C GLY A 39 -0.97 15.78 -14.29
N SER A 40 -1.31 15.69 -12.99
CA SER A 40 -0.57 16.37 -11.92
C SER A 40 0.76 15.71 -11.60
N ILE A 41 0.92 14.44 -11.97
CA ILE A 41 2.17 13.67 -11.90
C ILE A 41 2.24 12.74 -13.13
N GLU A 42 3.46 12.44 -13.56
CA GLU A 42 3.72 11.48 -14.63
C GLU A 42 4.90 10.57 -14.22
N PRO A 43 4.63 9.51 -13.45
CA PRO A 43 5.70 8.73 -12.84
C PRO A 43 6.48 7.89 -13.86
N ALA A 44 7.79 7.77 -13.61
CA ALA A 44 8.65 6.84 -14.33
C ALA A 44 8.33 5.40 -13.93
N LEU A 45 8.04 5.15 -12.64
CA LEU A 45 7.75 3.83 -12.08
C LEU A 45 6.54 3.85 -11.14
N VAL A 46 5.68 2.83 -11.26
CA VAL A 46 4.66 2.49 -10.27
C VAL A 46 4.93 1.09 -9.73
N VAL A 47 5.03 0.96 -8.41
CA VAL A 47 5.24 -0.32 -7.71
C VAL A 47 3.96 -0.72 -6.98
N ASP A 48 3.24 -1.71 -7.49
CA ASP A 48 2.04 -2.28 -6.88
C ASP A 48 2.41 -3.27 -5.76
N ILE A 49 2.12 -2.87 -4.52
CA ILE A 49 2.43 -3.66 -3.33
C ILE A 49 1.35 -4.67 -2.97
N LYS A 50 0.24 -4.77 -3.74
CA LYS A 50 -0.89 -5.63 -3.37
C LYS A 50 -0.60 -7.14 -3.43
N ARG A 51 0.48 -7.54 -4.09
CA ARG A 51 0.93 -8.94 -4.09
C ARG A 51 1.80 -9.30 -2.89
N ILE A 52 2.15 -8.32 -2.05
CA ILE A 52 2.94 -8.52 -0.84
C ILE A 52 1.97 -8.84 0.30
N SER A 53 1.92 -10.10 0.73
CA SER A 53 0.93 -10.61 1.69
C SER A 53 0.85 -9.77 2.97
N VAL A 54 2.00 -9.44 3.58
CA VAL A 54 2.06 -8.66 4.85
C VAL A 54 1.42 -7.28 4.74
N THR A 55 1.29 -6.71 3.53
CA THR A 55 0.63 -5.41 3.34
C THR A 55 -0.90 -5.50 3.43
N HIS A 56 -1.49 -6.69 3.42
CA HIS A 56 -2.93 -6.92 3.51
C HIS A 56 -3.40 -7.47 4.87
N GLU A 57 -2.49 -7.60 5.83
CA GLU A 57 -2.80 -8.24 7.11
C GLU A 57 -3.15 -7.22 8.19
N ILE A 58 -4.09 -7.59 9.06
CA ILE A 58 -4.33 -6.93 10.35
C ILE A 58 -3.92 -7.92 11.44
N ASN A 59 -2.84 -7.61 12.14
CA ASN A 59 -2.31 -8.47 13.20
C ASN A 59 -2.57 -7.83 14.57
N VAL A 60 -3.27 -8.56 15.43
CA VAL A 60 -3.62 -8.12 16.80
C VAL A 60 -2.79 -8.92 17.80
N SER A 61 -2.02 -8.23 18.63
CA SER A 61 -1.16 -8.84 19.65
C SER A 61 -1.26 -8.08 20.97
N ALA A 62 -0.63 -8.62 22.02
CA ALA A 62 -0.51 -7.93 23.31
C ALA A 62 0.28 -6.60 23.22
N LYS A 63 1.09 -6.41 22.17
CA LYS A 63 1.88 -5.19 21.94
C LYS A 63 1.09 -4.11 21.19
N GLY A 64 -0.13 -4.41 20.74
CA GLY A 64 -0.95 -3.53 19.92
C GLY A 64 -1.39 -4.18 18.61
N ILE A 65 -1.91 -3.34 17.72
CA ILE A 65 -2.45 -3.74 16.42
C ILE A 65 -1.55 -3.17 15.33
N SER A 66 -1.07 -4.03 14.44
CA SER A 66 -0.38 -3.63 13.22
C SER A 66 -1.29 -3.82 12.02
N ILE A 67 -1.40 -2.80 11.18
CA ILE A 67 -2.25 -2.76 10.00
C ILE A 67 -1.35 -2.65 8.78
N GLY A 68 -1.48 -3.56 7.83
CA GLY A 68 -0.74 -3.54 6.57
C GLY A 68 -1.10 -2.33 5.71
N ALA A 69 -0.13 -1.82 4.95
CA ALA A 69 -0.26 -0.60 4.16
C ALA A 69 -1.31 -0.66 3.03
N SER A 70 -1.73 -1.86 2.63
CA SER A 70 -2.73 -2.11 1.58
C SER A 70 -4.06 -2.62 2.14
N VAL A 71 -4.25 -2.62 3.46
CA VAL A 71 -5.54 -2.92 4.09
C VAL A 71 -6.52 -1.79 3.73
N SER A 72 -7.65 -2.16 3.14
CA SER A 72 -8.66 -1.18 2.75
C SER A 72 -9.40 -0.61 3.97
N GLY A 73 -9.92 0.61 3.84
CA GLY A 73 -10.78 1.20 4.87
C GLY A 73 -12.00 0.33 5.19
N ALA A 74 -12.60 -0.32 4.18
CA ALA A 74 -13.70 -1.27 4.38
C ALA A 74 -13.28 -2.46 5.27
N THR A 75 -12.14 -3.08 4.96
CA THR A 75 -11.59 -4.19 5.75
C THR A 75 -11.31 -3.76 7.19
N MET A 76 -10.80 -2.54 7.41
CA MET A 76 -10.59 -2.00 8.76
C MET A 76 -11.92 -1.85 9.51
N SER A 77 -12.93 -1.24 8.88
CA SER A 77 -14.24 -0.98 9.46
C SER A 77 -15.07 -2.24 9.73
N GLU A 78 -14.70 -3.37 9.13
CA GLU A 78 -15.34 -4.68 9.34
C GLU A 78 -14.56 -5.57 10.33
N HIS A 79 -13.34 -5.19 10.69
CA HIS A 79 -12.47 -6.02 11.52
C HIS A 79 -12.85 -5.93 13.01
N ALA A 80 -13.63 -6.92 13.48
CA ALA A 80 -14.23 -6.94 14.82
C ALA A 80 -13.28 -6.59 15.99
N LYS A 81 -12.05 -7.14 16.01
CA LYS A 81 -11.09 -6.83 17.08
C LYS A 81 -10.54 -5.40 16.99
N LEU A 82 -10.44 -4.86 15.78
CA LEU A 82 -9.96 -3.50 15.56
C LEU A 82 -11.03 -2.52 16.03
N ILE A 83 -12.28 -2.68 15.57
CA ILE A 83 -13.43 -1.85 15.99
C ILE A 83 -13.59 -1.86 17.52
N LYS A 84 -13.50 -3.03 18.15
CA LYS A 84 -13.60 -3.15 19.60
C LYS A 84 -12.50 -2.38 20.34
N SER A 85 -11.30 -2.34 19.77
CA SER A 85 -10.14 -1.67 20.37
C SER A 85 -10.07 -0.18 20.01
N TRP A 86 -10.62 0.21 18.85
CA TRP A 86 -10.61 1.54 18.25
C TRP A 86 -11.96 1.80 17.57
N PRO A 87 -12.99 2.26 18.30
CA PRO A 87 -14.36 2.38 17.79
C PRO A 87 -14.65 3.67 16.99
N GLY A 88 -13.64 4.47 16.66
CA GLY A 88 -13.77 5.76 15.95
C GLY A 88 -13.59 5.64 14.45
#